data_AF-A0A7C9P932-F1
#
_entry.id   AF-A0A7C9P932-F1
#
_cell.length_a   1.000
_cell.length_b   1.000
_cell.length_c   1.000
_cell.angle_alpha   90.00
_cell.angle_beta   90.00
_cell.angle_gamma   90.00
#
_symmetry.space_group_name_H-M   'P 1'
#
loop_
_entity.id
_entity.type
_entity.pdbx_description
1 polymer ?
#
loop_
_entity_poly.entity_id
_entity_poly.type
_entity_poly.pdbx_seq_one_letter_code
_entity_poly.pdbx_strand_id
1 'polypeptide(L)'
;WLGNRRLMQDNAVEIAALETQADTLEAEGRTVSWLARAGDHHALGLLAFGDAVKPSAIAGIATLRKLGINTVMLTGDNQGAARVAAAQLGIDTVIAEVLPADKSKEVSRLKAEGQTVAMVGDGINDAPALAAADVGIAMSSGTDVAMHTAGVTLMRGDPALVADAIDISKRTYAKIRQNLFWAFIYNMVGIPLAAAGLLNPVIAGAAMAFSSVSVVSNALLLRRWKPTKGEK
;
A
#
# COMPACT_ATOMS: atom_id res chain seq x y z
N TRP A 1 29.41 -2.63 -30.57
CA TRP A 1 29.69 -2.49 -29.13
C TRP A 1 28.43 -2.15 -28.38
N LEU A 2 28.24 -2.74 -27.20
CA LEU A 2 27.15 -2.43 -26.28
C LEU A 2 27.76 -2.29 -24.88
N GLY A 3 27.58 -1.14 -24.22
CA GLY A 3 28.15 -0.94 -22.89
C GLY A 3 28.00 0.47 -22.33
N ASN A 4 28.74 0.77 -21.27
CA ASN A 4 28.68 2.06 -20.58
C ASN A 4 29.43 3.18 -21.33
N ARG A 5 29.33 4.41 -20.82
CA ARG A 5 30.01 5.60 -21.36
C ARG A 5 31.52 5.40 -21.55
N ARG A 6 32.16 4.69 -20.62
CA ARG A 6 33.60 4.37 -20.69
C ARG A 6 33.94 3.52 -21.91
N LEU A 7 33.16 2.48 -22.20
CA LEU A 7 33.39 1.66 -23.39
C LEU A 7 33.29 2.49 -24.68
N MET A 8 32.39 3.47 -24.74
CA MET A 8 32.28 4.36 -25.90
C MET A 8 33.52 5.25 -26.05
N GLN A 9 34.02 5.81 -24.95
CA GLN A 9 35.23 6.63 -24.93
C GLN A 9 36.47 5.82 -25.34
N ASP A 10 36.62 4.61 -24.80
CA ASP A 10 37.75 3.71 -25.10
C ASP A 10 37.79 3.32 -26.60
N ASN A 11 36.64 3.35 -27.28
CA ASN A 11 36.52 3.05 -28.70
C ASN A 11 36.37 4.30 -29.60
N ALA A 12 36.61 5.50 -29.06
CA ALA A 12 36.48 6.78 -29.76
C ALA A 12 35.13 6.96 -30.48
N VAL A 13 34.05 6.55 -29.81
CA VAL A 13 32.67 6.74 -30.28
C VAL A 13 32.12 8.03 -29.70
N GLU A 14 31.67 8.93 -30.56
CA GLU A 14 31.01 10.18 -30.21
C GLU A 14 29.58 9.92 -29.70
N ILE A 15 29.27 10.46 -28.53
CA ILE A 15 27.99 10.29 -27.84
C ILE A 15 27.20 11.59 -27.65
N ALA A 16 27.77 12.74 -28.06
CA ALA A 16 27.26 14.08 -27.78
C ALA A 16 25.80 14.27 -28.22
N ALA A 17 25.41 13.68 -29.35
CA ALA A 17 24.05 13.77 -29.90
C ALA A 17 22.95 13.18 -28.98
N LEU A 18 23.31 12.23 -28.11
CA LEU A 18 22.37 11.54 -27.21
C LEU A 18 22.71 11.74 -25.73
N GLU A 19 23.75 12.53 -25.43
CA GLU A 19 24.26 12.72 -24.06
C GLU A 19 23.21 13.35 -23.15
N THR A 20 22.52 14.39 -23.60
CA THR A 20 21.41 15.00 -22.84
C THR A 20 20.28 14.02 -22.54
N GLN A 21 19.97 13.13 -23.49
CA GLN A 21 18.94 12.11 -23.31
C GLN A 21 19.39 11.03 -22.32
N ALA A 22 20.65 10.61 -22.40
CA ALA A 22 21.24 9.68 -21.45
C ALA A 22 21.26 10.27 -20.03
N ASP A 23 21.73 11.51 -19.86
CA ASP A 23 21.75 12.19 -18.57
C ASP A 23 20.34 12.33 -17.97
N THR A 24 19.34 12.59 -18.81
CA THR A 24 17.93 12.60 -18.37
C THR A 24 17.51 11.22 -17.87
N LEU A 25 17.76 10.16 -18.62
CA LEU A 25 17.37 8.79 -18.25
C LEU A 25 18.12 8.29 -17.01
N GLU A 26 19.41 8.63 -16.87
CA GLU A 26 20.21 8.35 -15.67
C GLU A 26 19.68 9.14 -14.47
N ALA A 27 19.27 10.39 -14.66
CA ALA A 27 18.61 11.19 -13.63
C ALA A 27 17.24 10.61 -13.24
N GLU A 28 16.53 9.93 -14.15
CA GLU A 28 15.35 9.13 -13.81
C GLU A 28 15.68 7.79 -13.11
N GLY A 29 16.96 7.55 -12.79
CA GLY A 29 17.45 6.33 -12.15
C GLY A 29 17.49 5.11 -13.05
N ARG A 30 17.40 5.28 -14.37
CA ARG A 30 17.56 4.18 -15.31
C ARG A 30 19.02 3.89 -15.55
N THR A 31 19.34 2.61 -15.72
CA THR A 31 20.65 2.18 -16.20
C THR A 31 20.71 2.39 -17.71
N VAL A 32 21.64 3.22 -18.19
CA VAL A 32 21.81 3.50 -19.63
C VAL A 32 22.97 2.71 -20.22
N SER A 33 22.73 2.05 -21.36
CA SER A 33 23.72 1.31 -22.14
C SER A 33 23.74 1.83 -23.57
N TRP A 34 24.92 2.13 -24.08
CA TRP A 34 25.17 2.74 -25.39
C TRP A 34 25.39 1.67 -26.46
N LEU A 35 24.76 1.86 -27.62
CA LEU A 35 24.89 0.98 -28.77
C LEU A 35 25.69 1.68 -29.87
N ALA A 36 26.73 1.02 -30.36
CA ALA A 36 27.53 1.47 -31.50
C ALA A 36 27.87 0.28 -32.42
N ARG A 37 28.07 0.52 -33.71
CA ARG A 37 28.60 -0.51 -34.63
C ARG A 37 30.12 -0.46 -34.59
N ALA A 38 30.77 -1.63 -34.69
CA ALA A 38 32.22 -1.69 -34.78
C ALA A 38 32.67 -0.98 -36.07
N GLY A 39 33.57 0.00 -35.93
CA GLY A 39 34.05 0.83 -37.04
C GLY A 39 33.28 2.15 -37.25
N ASP A 40 32.17 2.37 -36.55
CA ASP A 40 31.48 3.67 -36.54
C ASP A 40 32.06 4.57 -35.45
N HIS A 41 32.19 5.87 -35.75
CA HIS A 41 32.64 6.89 -34.80
C HIS A 41 31.49 7.56 -34.02
N HIS A 42 30.25 7.13 -34.21
CA HIS A 42 29.07 7.72 -33.56
C HIS A 42 28.20 6.63 -32.93
N ALA A 43 27.60 6.93 -31.78
CA ALA A 43 26.63 6.04 -31.17
C ALA A 43 25.38 5.91 -32.06
N LEU A 44 24.93 4.67 -32.27
CA LEU A 44 23.69 4.37 -32.99
C LEU A 44 22.44 4.65 -32.14
N GLY A 45 22.58 4.57 -30.82
CA GLY A 45 21.46 4.71 -29.89
C GLY A 45 21.85 4.38 -28.46
N LEU A 46 20.86 4.42 -27.58
CA LEU A 46 20.97 4.00 -26.19
C LEU A 46 19.80 3.08 -25.80
N LEU A 47 20.04 2.21 -24.84
CA LEU A 47 19.05 1.35 -24.19
C LEU A 47 19.00 1.75 -22.72
N ALA A 48 17.80 2.00 -22.19
CA ALA A 48 17.60 2.35 -20.79
C ALA A 48 16.79 1.25 -20.09
N PHE A 49 17.30 0.79 -18.95
CA PHE A 49 16.72 -0.25 -18.13
C PHE A 49 16.29 0.34 -16.79
N GLY A 50 15.09 0.02 -16.33
CA GLY A 50 14.57 0.48 -15.05
C GLY A 50 13.33 -0.30 -14.64
N ASP A 51 12.91 -0.12 -13.40
CA ASP A 51 11.77 -0.84 -12.85
C ASP A 51 10.45 -0.23 -13.33
N ALA A 52 9.57 -1.10 -13.81
CA ALA A 52 8.25 -0.72 -14.26
C ALA A 52 7.25 -0.74 -13.10
N VAL A 53 6.48 0.33 -12.96
CA VAL A 53 5.37 0.38 -12.01
C VAL A 53 4.28 -0.62 -12.44
N LYS A 54 3.77 -1.41 -11.49
CA LYS A 54 2.66 -2.33 -11.75
C LYS A 54 1.39 -1.52 -12.09
N PRO A 55 0.66 -1.83 -13.18
CA PRO A 55 -0.58 -1.12 -13.52
C PRO A 55 -1.63 -1.15 -12.40
N SER A 56 -1.68 -2.23 -11.64
CA SER A 56 -2.58 -2.37 -10.50
C SER A 56 -2.23 -1.45 -9.32
N ALA A 57 -0.96 -1.07 -9.17
CA ALA A 57 -0.54 -0.10 -8.16
C ALA A 57 -1.12 1.29 -8.43
N ILE A 58 -1.16 1.73 -9.69
CA ILE A 58 -1.77 3.01 -10.09
C ILE A 58 -3.25 3.03 -9.70
N ALA A 59 -3.99 1.95 -10.00
CA ALA A 59 -5.39 1.81 -9.63
C ALA A 59 -5.59 1.76 -8.09
N GLY A 60 -4.68 1.10 -7.38
CA GLY A 60 -4.66 1.03 -5.92
C GLY A 60 -4.50 2.41 -5.28
N ILE A 61 -3.49 3.18 -5.68
CA ILE A 61 -3.24 4.54 -5.17
C ILE A 61 -4.43 5.46 -5.48
N ALA A 62 -4.99 5.39 -6.69
CA ALA A 62 -6.18 6.16 -7.02
C ALA A 62 -7.38 5.83 -6.13
N THR A 63 -7.53 4.56 -5.73
CA THR A 63 -8.60 4.13 -4.81
C THR A 63 -8.34 4.61 -3.39
N LEU A 64 -7.10 4.52 -2.89
CA LEU A 64 -6.70 5.05 -1.58
C LEU A 64 -6.96 6.56 -1.48
N ARG A 65 -6.63 7.31 -2.53
CA ARG A 65 -6.90 8.75 -2.62
C ARG A 65 -8.40 9.05 -2.55
N LYS A 66 -9.25 8.28 -3.24
CA LYS A 66 -10.72 8.40 -3.15
C LYS A 66 -11.26 8.09 -1.76
N LEU A 67 -10.58 7.23 -1.00
CA LEU A 67 -10.90 6.92 0.39
C LEU A 67 -10.42 8.01 1.38
N GLY A 68 -9.81 9.09 0.89
CA GLY A 68 -9.27 10.18 1.68
C GLY A 68 -7.94 9.85 2.38
N ILE A 69 -7.22 8.84 1.89
CA ILE A 69 -5.97 8.38 2.50
C ILE A 69 -4.80 9.07 1.80
N ASN A 70 -3.96 9.75 2.58
CA ASN A 70 -2.72 10.31 2.07
C ASN A 70 -1.71 9.18 1.81
N THR A 71 -1.08 9.19 0.65
CA THR A 71 -0.11 8.17 0.24
C THR A 71 1.28 8.79 0.19
N VAL A 72 2.25 8.12 0.82
CA VAL A 72 3.66 8.53 0.87
C VAL A 72 4.50 7.39 0.31
N MET A 73 5.43 7.71 -0.60
CA MET A 73 6.42 6.76 -1.08
C MET A 73 7.67 6.85 -0.22
N LEU A 74 8.10 5.72 0.34
CA LEU A 74 9.33 5.61 1.13
C LEU A 74 10.28 4.61 0.44
N THR A 75 11.40 5.11 -0.12
CA THR A 75 12.35 4.29 -0.89
C THR A 75 13.81 4.60 -0.53
N GLY A 76 14.67 3.61 -0.76
CA GLY A 76 16.13 3.76 -0.69
C GLY A 76 16.74 4.24 -2.01
N ASP A 77 15.96 4.30 -3.09
CA ASP A 77 16.44 4.79 -4.39
C ASP A 77 16.73 6.28 -4.38
N ASN A 78 17.49 6.74 -5.38
CA ASN A 78 17.79 8.15 -5.54
C ASN A 78 16.51 8.98 -5.79
N GLN A 79 16.61 10.30 -5.54
CA GLN A 79 15.46 11.20 -5.68
C GLN A 79 14.82 11.18 -7.08
N GLY A 80 15.60 11.02 -8.14
CA GLY A 80 15.10 11.10 -9.49
C GLY A 80 14.24 9.89 -9.88
N ALA A 81 14.73 8.68 -9.58
CA ALA A 81 13.97 7.44 -9.69
C ALA A 81 12.66 7.50 -8.92
N ALA A 82 12.76 7.91 -7.65
CA ALA A 82 11.62 7.97 -6.74
C ALA A 82 10.55 8.95 -7.23
N ARG A 83 10.96 10.13 -7.74
CA ARG A 83 10.02 11.13 -8.29
C ARG A 83 9.32 10.63 -9.55
N VAL A 84 10.02 9.95 -10.45
CA VAL A 84 9.40 9.38 -11.66
C VAL A 84 8.38 8.31 -11.29
N ALA A 85 8.74 7.39 -10.40
CA ALA A 85 7.82 6.35 -9.94
C ALA A 85 6.59 6.95 -9.23
N ALA A 86 6.80 7.93 -8.35
CA ALA A 86 5.72 8.60 -7.65
C ALA A 86 4.78 9.38 -8.57
N ALA A 87 5.34 10.08 -9.57
CA ALA A 87 4.55 10.79 -10.57
C ALA A 87 3.66 9.82 -11.39
N GLN A 88 4.20 8.67 -11.79
CA GLN A 88 3.43 7.62 -12.49
C GLN A 88 2.31 7.04 -11.61
N LEU A 89 2.54 6.91 -10.31
CA LEU A 89 1.58 6.40 -9.34
C LEU A 89 0.55 7.44 -8.88
N GLY A 90 0.83 8.74 -9.07
CA GLY A 90 0.03 9.84 -8.53
C GLY A 90 0.21 10.04 -7.02
N ILE A 91 1.42 9.77 -6.51
CA ILE A 91 1.81 9.96 -5.11
C ILE A 91 2.44 11.34 -4.95
N ASP A 92 1.88 12.17 -4.06
CA ASP A 92 2.30 13.56 -3.91
C ASP A 92 3.53 13.72 -2.99
N THR A 93 3.74 12.79 -2.03
CA THR A 93 4.84 12.86 -1.05
C THR A 93 5.83 11.73 -1.26
N VAL A 94 7.11 12.07 -1.43
CA VAL A 94 8.20 11.11 -1.68
C VAL A 94 9.33 11.34 -0.70
N ILE A 95 9.79 10.27 -0.09
CA ILE A 95 10.92 10.23 0.82
C ILE A 95 11.90 9.20 0.26
N ALA A 96 12.94 9.70 -0.40
CA ALA A 96 13.91 8.91 -1.14
C ALA A 96 15.24 8.83 -0.36
N GLU A 97 16.16 7.98 -0.82
CA GLU A 97 17.50 7.81 -0.25
C GLU A 97 17.48 7.38 1.23
N VAL A 98 16.42 6.68 1.65
CA VAL A 98 16.24 6.23 3.04
C VAL A 98 16.88 4.87 3.27
N LEU A 99 17.81 4.81 4.23
CA LEU A 99 18.42 3.57 4.67
C LEU A 99 17.38 2.67 5.35
N PRO A 100 17.50 1.32 5.25
CA PRO A 100 16.58 0.40 5.92
C PRO A 100 16.39 0.68 7.43
N ALA A 101 17.47 1.05 8.12
CA ALA A 101 17.44 1.39 9.55
C ALA A 101 16.68 2.70 9.86
N ASP A 102 16.53 3.59 8.89
CA ASP A 102 15.88 4.90 9.06
C ASP A 102 14.41 4.89 8.62
N LYS A 103 13.97 3.86 7.88
CA LYS A 103 12.56 3.73 7.48
C LYS A 103 11.61 3.73 8.68
N SER A 104 11.96 3.06 9.77
CA SER A 104 11.14 3.04 10.99
C SER A 104 11.09 4.39 11.71
N LYS A 105 12.17 5.18 11.64
CA LYS A 105 12.20 6.54 12.16
C LYS A 105 11.26 7.44 11.39
N GLU A 106 11.21 7.30 10.07
CA GLU A 106 10.31 8.09 9.23
C GLU A 106 8.84 7.74 9.50
N VAL A 107 8.52 6.46 9.64
CA VAL A 107 7.19 6.01 10.09
C VAL A 107 6.85 6.62 11.45
N SER A 108 7.79 6.59 12.40
CA SER A 108 7.59 7.16 13.74
C SER A 108 7.41 8.68 13.72
N ARG A 109 8.11 9.38 12.81
CA ARG A 109 8.00 10.82 12.59
C ARG A 109 6.59 11.19 12.13
N LEU A 110 6.07 10.50 11.12
CA LEU A 110 4.70 10.70 10.62
C LEU A 110 3.65 10.42 11.70
N LYS A 111 3.86 9.40 12.54
CA LYS A 111 2.99 9.12 13.69
C LYS A 111 3.03 10.24 14.74
N ALA A 112 4.21 10.79 15.02
CA ALA A 112 4.38 11.90 15.96
C ALA A 112 3.69 13.18 15.47
N GLU A 113 3.47 13.34 14.16
CA GLU A 113 2.65 14.40 13.56
C GLU A 113 1.13 14.17 13.72
N GLY A 114 0.72 13.13 14.46
CA GLY A 114 -0.68 12.81 14.72
C GLY A 114 -1.35 11.99 13.61
N GLN A 115 -0.60 11.51 12.63
CA GLN A 115 -1.13 10.63 11.58
C GLN A 115 -1.28 9.19 12.10
N THR A 116 -2.32 8.49 11.66
CA THR A 116 -2.37 7.02 11.75
C THR A 116 -1.70 6.44 10.52
N VAL A 117 -0.61 5.69 10.70
CA VAL A 117 0.26 5.25 9.62
C VAL A 117 0.08 3.76 9.35
N ALA A 118 -0.28 3.43 8.11
CA ALA A 118 -0.19 2.09 7.58
C ALA A 118 1.05 1.97 6.70
N MET A 119 1.95 1.03 7.00
CA MET A 119 3.16 0.76 6.22
C MET A 119 2.91 -0.46 5.32
N VAL A 120 3.26 -0.35 4.04
CA VAL A 120 3.18 -1.46 3.08
C VAL A 120 4.60 -1.79 2.60
N GLY A 121 5.00 -3.05 2.65
CA GLY A 121 6.34 -3.48 2.25
C GLY A 121 6.40 -4.96 1.92
N ASP A 122 7.50 -5.39 1.31
CA ASP A 122 7.67 -6.73 0.76
C ASP A 122 8.97 -7.41 1.20
N GLY A 123 9.66 -6.96 2.24
CA GLY A 123 10.97 -7.54 2.58
C GLY A 123 11.42 -7.43 4.04
N ILE A 124 12.52 -8.12 4.33
CA ILE A 124 13.26 -8.07 5.61
C ILE A 124 13.63 -6.63 5.96
N ASN A 125 14.02 -5.84 4.95
CA ASN A 125 14.45 -4.45 5.10
C ASN A 125 13.33 -3.53 5.60
N ASP A 126 12.07 -3.91 5.38
CA ASP A 126 10.90 -3.13 5.80
C ASP A 126 10.29 -3.64 7.11
N ALA A 127 10.71 -4.81 7.62
CA ALA A 127 10.15 -5.39 8.83
C ALA A 127 10.18 -4.43 10.04
N PRO A 128 11.27 -3.68 10.32
CA PRO A 128 11.27 -2.69 11.40
C PRO A 128 10.27 -1.55 11.18
N ALA A 129 10.07 -1.12 9.93
CA ALA A 129 9.11 -0.07 9.59
C ALA A 129 7.65 -0.58 9.66
N LEU A 130 7.41 -1.81 9.22
CA LEU A 130 6.12 -2.50 9.36
C LEU A 130 5.71 -2.65 10.83
N ALA A 131 6.66 -2.97 11.71
CA ALA A 131 6.43 -3.07 13.16
C ALA A 131 6.15 -1.71 13.82
N ALA A 132 6.78 -0.63 13.34
CA ALA A 132 6.62 0.71 13.90
C ALA A 132 5.28 1.37 13.52
N ALA A 133 4.70 0.96 12.39
CA ALA A 133 3.42 1.45 11.90
C ALA A 133 2.25 1.06 12.81
N ASP A 134 1.14 1.81 12.74
CA ASP A 134 -0.10 1.40 13.42
C ASP A 134 -0.71 0.16 12.78
N VAL A 135 -0.51 0.02 11.47
CA VAL A 135 -0.86 -1.18 10.71
C VAL A 135 0.27 -1.51 9.73
N GLY A 136 1.03 -2.57 10.00
CA GLY A 136 1.95 -3.15 9.02
C GLY A 136 1.21 -4.07 8.05
N ILE A 137 1.42 -3.89 6.75
CA ILE A 137 0.86 -4.69 5.66
C ILE A 137 2.00 -5.30 4.83
N ALA A 138 2.18 -6.61 4.91
CA ALA A 138 3.19 -7.33 4.14
C ALA A 138 2.60 -7.90 2.83
N MET A 139 3.39 -7.87 1.77
CA MET A 139 3.08 -8.54 0.49
C MET A 139 3.53 -10.00 0.51
N SER A 140 2.84 -10.91 -0.20
CA SER A 140 3.18 -12.35 -0.21
C SER A 140 4.53 -12.70 -0.85
N SER A 141 5.09 -11.77 -1.63
CA SER A 141 6.47 -11.90 -2.14
C SER A 141 7.51 -11.65 -1.05
N GLY A 142 7.08 -11.23 0.15
CA GLY A 142 7.97 -10.93 1.24
C GLY A 142 8.46 -12.14 2.01
N THR A 143 9.64 -11.97 2.57
CA THR A 143 10.31 -12.96 3.42
C THR A 143 9.47 -13.30 4.65
N ASP A 144 9.60 -14.53 5.17
CA ASP A 144 8.84 -15.02 6.34
C ASP A 144 8.84 -14.05 7.53
N VAL A 145 9.96 -13.36 7.77
CA VAL A 145 10.09 -12.35 8.84
C VAL A 145 9.10 -11.19 8.65
N ALA A 146 8.92 -10.69 7.43
CA ALA A 146 7.99 -9.60 7.14
C ALA A 146 6.53 -10.06 7.32
N MET A 147 6.21 -11.30 6.91
CA MET A 147 4.87 -11.88 7.07
C MET A 147 4.48 -12.10 8.53
N HIS A 148 5.43 -12.43 9.40
CA HIS A 148 5.18 -12.59 10.84
C HIS A 148 5.10 -11.27 11.60
N THR A 149 5.71 -10.21 11.06
CA THR A 149 5.76 -8.89 11.72
C THR A 149 4.54 -8.02 11.37
N ALA A 150 3.95 -8.23 10.19
CA ALA A 150 2.80 -7.45 9.73
C ALA A 150 1.48 -7.92 10.36
N GLY A 151 0.61 -6.96 10.69
CA GLY A 151 -0.76 -7.25 11.16
C GLY A 151 -1.68 -7.74 10.04
N VAL A 152 -1.33 -7.47 8.78
CA VAL A 152 -2.05 -7.93 7.58
C VAL A 152 -1.06 -8.47 6.57
N THR A 153 -1.33 -9.65 6.01
CA THR A 153 -0.53 -10.25 4.93
C THR A 153 -1.38 -10.40 3.68
N LEU A 154 -0.95 -9.77 2.59
CA LEU A 154 -1.59 -9.86 1.28
C LEU A 154 -1.07 -11.09 0.54
N MET A 155 -1.88 -12.14 0.47
CA MET A 155 -1.53 -13.43 -0.15
C MET A 155 -1.24 -13.36 -1.66
N ARG A 156 -1.55 -12.22 -2.31
CA ARG A 156 -1.20 -11.95 -3.70
C ARG A 156 -0.34 -10.69 -3.74
N GLY A 157 0.69 -10.69 -4.58
CA GLY A 157 1.61 -9.56 -4.79
C GLY A 157 1.01 -8.36 -5.54
N ASP A 158 -0.29 -8.10 -5.37
CA ASP A 158 -1.04 -7.01 -6.00
C ASP A 158 -1.29 -5.86 -5.00
N PRO A 159 -0.65 -4.69 -5.18
CA PRO A 159 -0.82 -3.53 -4.30
C PRO A 159 -2.25 -2.98 -4.23
N ALA A 160 -3.10 -3.26 -5.24
CA ALA A 160 -4.50 -2.84 -5.21
C ALA A 160 -5.27 -3.43 -4.01
N LEU A 161 -4.83 -4.59 -3.51
CA LEU A 161 -5.46 -5.27 -2.38
C LEU A 161 -5.34 -4.51 -1.05
N VAL A 162 -4.40 -3.58 -0.94
CA VAL A 162 -4.32 -2.69 0.23
C VAL A 162 -5.60 -1.85 0.34
N ALA A 163 -6.06 -1.28 -0.77
CA ALA A 163 -7.28 -0.48 -0.79
C ALA A 163 -8.52 -1.33 -0.44
N ASP A 164 -8.58 -2.55 -0.98
CA ASP A 164 -9.66 -3.49 -0.68
C ASP A 164 -9.67 -3.91 0.80
N ALA A 165 -8.49 -4.17 1.39
CA ALA A 165 -8.34 -4.49 2.80
C ALA A 165 -8.85 -3.35 3.71
N ILE A 166 -8.56 -2.10 3.35
CA ILE A 166 -9.06 -0.94 4.09
C ILE A 166 -10.57 -0.76 3.89
N ASP A 167 -11.11 -0.96 2.68
CA ASP A 167 -12.55 -0.87 2.43
C ASP A 167 -13.34 -1.92 3.23
N ILE A 168 -12.93 -3.19 3.20
CA ILE A 168 -13.60 -4.24 3.96
C ILE A 168 -13.51 -3.99 5.47
N SER A 169 -12.38 -3.46 5.96
CA SER A 169 -12.20 -3.07 7.35
C SER A 169 -13.21 -1.98 7.76
N LYS A 170 -13.34 -0.91 6.97
CA LYS A 170 -14.32 0.17 7.21
C LYS A 170 -15.76 -0.37 7.27
N ARG A 171 -16.13 -1.26 6.34
CA ARG A 171 -17.48 -1.87 6.30
C ARG A 171 -17.73 -2.79 7.49
N THR A 172 -16.71 -3.55 7.90
CA THR A 172 -16.78 -4.42 9.08
C THR A 172 -16.96 -3.58 10.35
N TYR A 173 -16.19 -2.50 10.49
CA TYR A 173 -16.33 -1.58 11.62
C TYR A 173 -17.70 -0.91 11.67
N ALA A 174 -18.27 -0.54 10.51
CA ALA A 174 -19.64 -0.02 10.44
C ALA A 174 -20.68 -1.03 10.96
N LYS A 175 -20.54 -2.32 10.62
CA LYS A 175 -21.41 -3.39 11.13
C LYS A 175 -21.22 -3.60 12.64
N ILE A 176 -20.00 -3.56 13.15
CA ILE A 176 -19.72 -3.65 14.59
C ILE A 176 -20.41 -2.51 15.34
N ARG A 177 -20.30 -1.26 14.87
CA ARG A 177 -20.99 -0.11 15.48
C ARG A 177 -22.51 -0.25 15.47
N GLN A 178 -23.09 -0.76 14.37
CA GLN A 178 -24.53 -1.02 14.30
C GLN A 178 -24.96 -2.07 15.33
N ASN A 179 -24.22 -3.17 15.44
CA ASN A 179 -24.54 -4.24 16.39
C ASN A 179 -24.41 -3.76 17.84
N LEU A 180 -23.35 -3.00 18.16
CA LEU A 180 -23.16 -2.41 19.48
C LEU A 180 -24.26 -1.39 19.81
N PHE A 181 -24.65 -0.54 18.87
CA PHE A 181 -25.74 0.40 19.05
C PHE A 181 -27.05 -0.30 19.48
N TRP A 182 -27.43 -1.37 18.78
CA TRP A 182 -28.60 -2.15 19.16
C TRP A 182 -28.45 -2.82 20.53
N ALA A 183 -27.28 -3.41 20.81
CA ALA A 183 -27.02 -4.02 22.12
C ALA A 183 -27.17 -3.00 23.27
N PHE A 184 -26.67 -1.77 23.10
CA PHE A 184 -26.83 -0.71 24.09
C PHE A 184 -28.29 -0.27 24.23
N ILE A 185 -29.04 -0.11 23.14
CA ILE A 185 -30.47 0.25 23.21
C ILE A 185 -31.26 -0.80 23.98
N TYR A 186 -31.04 -2.09 23.68
CA TYR A 186 -31.74 -3.16 24.38
C TYR A 186 -31.45 -3.17 25.87
N ASN A 187 -30.19 -2.97 26.28
CA ASN A 187 -29.83 -2.89 27.70
C ASN A 187 -30.38 -1.62 28.36
N MET A 188 -30.32 -0.48 27.67
CA MET A 188 -30.80 0.81 28.18
C MET A 188 -32.31 0.80 28.43
N VAL A 189 -33.08 0.08 27.60
CA VAL A 189 -34.54 -0.06 27.78
C VAL A 189 -34.87 -1.23 28.72
N GLY A 190 -34.15 -2.34 28.58
CA GLY A 190 -34.40 -3.58 29.32
C GLY A 190 -34.10 -3.48 30.81
N ILE A 191 -33.00 -2.82 31.21
CA ILE A 191 -32.63 -2.71 32.63
C ILE A 191 -33.68 -1.91 33.43
N PRO A 192 -34.11 -0.71 33.00
CA PRO A 192 -35.16 0.04 33.70
C PRO A 192 -36.50 -0.70 33.75
N LEU A 193 -36.91 -1.34 32.66
CA LEU A 193 -38.17 -2.12 32.61
C LEU A 193 -38.12 -3.33 33.56
N ALA A 194 -36.96 -4.01 33.64
CA ALA A 194 -36.77 -5.12 34.56
C ALA A 194 -36.78 -4.64 36.02
N ALA A 195 -36.11 -3.51 36.30
CA ALA A 195 -36.12 -2.88 37.63
C ALA A 195 -37.53 -2.42 38.04
N ALA A 196 -38.35 -1.98 37.09
CA ALA A 196 -39.76 -1.63 37.30
C ALA A 196 -40.70 -2.84 37.42
N GLY A 197 -40.19 -4.07 37.28
CA GLY A 197 -41.00 -5.31 37.34
C GLY A 197 -41.91 -5.53 36.13
N LEU A 198 -41.75 -4.73 35.07
CA LEU A 198 -42.61 -4.75 33.87
C LEU A 198 -42.13 -5.72 32.79
N LEU A 199 -41.00 -6.40 33.01
CA LEU A 199 -40.31 -7.19 31.99
C LEU A 199 -40.42 -8.69 32.31
N ASN A 200 -41.20 -9.40 31.49
CA ASN A 200 -41.32 -10.85 31.58
C ASN A 200 -40.03 -11.52 31.07
N PRO A 201 -39.37 -12.40 31.87
CA PRO A 201 -38.15 -13.11 31.47
C PRO A 201 -38.26 -13.86 30.14
N VAL A 202 -39.44 -14.38 29.80
CA VAL A 202 -39.69 -15.09 28.53
C VAL A 202 -39.60 -14.14 27.34
N ILE A 203 -40.16 -12.93 27.47
CA ILE A 203 -40.12 -11.90 26.43
C ILE A 203 -38.68 -11.37 26.28
N ALA A 204 -37.97 -11.20 27.39
CA ALA A 204 -36.56 -10.83 27.39
C ALA A 204 -35.69 -11.86 26.65
N GLY A 205 -35.89 -13.15 26.96
CA GLY A 205 -35.19 -14.26 26.31
C GLY A 205 -35.50 -14.36 24.82
N ALA A 206 -36.76 -14.20 24.42
CA ALA A 206 -37.17 -14.20 23.02
C ALA A 206 -36.55 -13.03 22.24
N ALA A 207 -36.54 -11.82 22.81
CA ALA A 207 -35.90 -10.65 22.21
C ALA A 207 -34.39 -10.85 22.05
N MET A 208 -33.72 -11.46 23.04
CA MET A 208 -32.30 -11.76 22.99
C MET A 208 -31.95 -12.79 21.90
N ALA A 209 -32.76 -13.85 21.77
CA ALA A 209 -32.60 -14.83 20.70
C ALA A 209 -32.80 -14.22 19.31
N PHE A 210 -33.83 -13.37 19.14
CA PHE A 210 -34.10 -12.67 17.88
C PHE A 210 -32.99 -11.66 17.53
N SER A 211 -32.42 -10.98 18.53
CA SER A 211 -31.28 -10.07 18.36
C SER A 211 -30.06 -10.80 17.82
N SER A 212 -29.72 -11.99 18.35
CA SER A 212 -28.64 -12.82 17.82
C SER A 212 -28.84 -13.19 16.36
N VAL A 213 -30.06 -13.60 15.98
CA VAL A 213 -30.38 -13.92 14.56
C VAL A 213 -30.24 -12.69 13.68
N SER A 214 -30.71 -11.52 14.12
CA SER A 214 -30.61 -10.26 13.41
C SER A 214 -29.16 -9.81 13.23
N VAL A 215 -28.35 -9.87 14.29
CA VAL A 215 -26.93 -9.52 14.29
C VAL A 215 -26.12 -10.43 13.36
N VAL A 216 -26.34 -11.75 13.45
CA VAL A 216 -25.68 -12.73 12.55
C VAL A 216 -26.11 -12.50 11.10
N SER A 217 -27.41 -12.31 10.85
CA SER A 217 -27.92 -12.01 9.50
C SER A 217 -27.34 -10.70 8.94
N ASN A 218 -27.23 -9.67 9.78
CA ASN A 218 -26.64 -8.38 9.41
C ASN A 218 -25.14 -8.50 9.10
N ALA A 219 -24.42 -9.31 9.87
CA ALA A 219 -23.02 -9.63 9.61
C ALA A 219 -22.85 -10.42 8.30
N LEU A 220 -23.75 -11.37 8.01
CA LEU A 220 -23.74 -12.13 6.76
C LEU A 220 -23.90 -11.27 5.51
N LEU A 221 -24.47 -10.06 5.61
CA LEU A 221 -24.50 -9.11 4.50
C LEU A 221 -23.09 -8.68 4.04
N LEU A 222 -22.07 -8.76 4.90
CA LEU A 222 -20.67 -8.54 4.49
C LEU A 222 -20.20 -9.59 3.47
N ARG A 223 -20.78 -10.79 3.43
CA ARG A 223 -20.45 -11.79 2.39
C ARG A 223 -20.83 -11.35 0.98
N ARG A 224 -21.70 -10.32 0.84
CA ARG A 224 -22.07 -9.73 -0.45
C ARG A 224 -21.06 -8.68 -0.92
N TRP A 225 -20.12 -8.28 -0.07
CA TRP A 225 -19.06 -7.38 -0.47
C TRP A 225 -18.21 -8.03 -1.57
N LYS A 226 -17.83 -7.21 -2.56
CA LYS A 226 -16.92 -7.59 -3.62
C LYS A 226 -15.79 -6.55 -3.69
N PRO A 227 -14.54 -6.98 -3.90
CA PRO A 227 -13.41 -6.09 -4.09
C PRO A 227 -13.62 -5.20 -5.31
N THR A 228 -13.04 -3.99 -5.28
CA THR A 228 -13.39 -2.91 -6.22
C THR A 228 -12.84 -3.15 -7.64
N LYS A 229 -11.92 -4.10 -7.82
CA LYS A 229 -11.63 -4.75 -9.10
C LYS A 229 -10.80 -6.00 -8.85
N GLY A 230 -11.42 -7.16 -9.01
CA GLY A 230 -10.78 -8.46 -9.02
C GLY A 230 -11.49 -9.37 -10.02
N GLU A 231 -11.76 -8.88 -11.22
CA GLU A 231 -12.14 -9.68 -12.39
C GLU A 231 -10.99 -9.60 -13.39
N LYS A 232 -10.01 -10.49 -13.29
CA LYS A 232 -9.96 -11.79 -13.96
C LYS A 232 -8.83 -12.62 -13.37
#